data_AF-S2XRS3-F1
#
_entry.id   AF-S2XRS3-F1
#
_cell.length_a   1.000
_cell.length_b   1.000
_cell.length_c   1.000
_cell.angle_alpha   90.00
_cell.angle_beta   90.00
_cell.angle_gamma   90.00
#
_symmetry.space_group_name_H-M   'P 1'
#
loop_
_entity.id
_entity.type
_entity.pdbx_description
1 polymer ?
#
loop_
_entity_poly.entity_id
_entity_poly.type
_entity_poly.pdbx_seq_one_letter_code
_entity_poly.pdbx_strand_id
1 'polypeptide(L)'
;MSWRIVYASDVTKLSLSLSSLKIAKGDREIKVPLSDIFAVVIEDLTVTVTARLLVELSDYNILVIFCNQKHLPECVLQPISGHFSQYAQMKAQLSWDELSKKELWKQILKQKILNQIRCMEHNNINILRLAVKKFMTIDFFTAIFYSCREK
;
A
#
# COMPACT_ATOMS: atom_id res chain seq x y z
N MET A 1 -16.45 -1.57 -7.27
CA MET A 1 -15.48 -1.64 -6.16
C MET A 1 -15.06 -3.07 -6.02
N SER A 2 -13.77 -3.32 -6.21
CA SER A 2 -13.17 -4.64 -6.12
C SER A 2 -12.80 -4.96 -4.66
N TRP A 3 -12.90 -6.22 -4.22
CA TRP A 3 -12.74 -6.57 -2.79
C TRP A 3 -11.91 -7.82 -2.53
N ARG A 4 -11.70 -8.69 -3.53
CA ARG A 4 -11.01 -9.96 -3.31
C ARG A 4 -9.51 -9.75 -3.28
N ILE A 5 -8.85 -10.36 -2.29
CA ILE A 5 -7.40 -10.50 -2.26
C ILE A 5 -7.10 -11.94 -2.67
N VAL A 6 -6.35 -12.10 -3.75
CA VAL A 6 -5.91 -13.41 -4.24
C VAL A 6 -4.53 -13.67 -3.68
N TYR A 7 -4.43 -14.69 -2.82
CA TYR A 7 -3.15 -15.19 -2.30
C TYR A 7 -2.72 -16.39 -3.13
N ALA A 8 -1.58 -16.28 -3.81
CA ALA A 8 -1.07 -17.29 -4.71
C ALA A 8 0.09 -18.07 -4.06
N SER A 9 -0.27 -19.17 -3.38
CA SER A 9 0.66 -20.12 -2.73
C SER A 9 0.61 -21.49 -3.38
N ASP A 10 1.80 -22.06 -3.62
CA ASP A 10 2.05 -23.26 -4.43
C ASP A 10 1.27 -23.23 -5.73
N VAL A 11 1.62 -22.28 -6.59
CA VAL A 11 0.99 -22.09 -7.91
C VAL A 11 2.04 -22.29 -8.98
N THR A 12 1.71 -23.05 -10.01
CA THR A 12 2.66 -23.33 -11.09
C THR A 12 2.69 -22.19 -12.10
N LYS A 13 1.52 -21.62 -12.42
CA LYS A 13 1.41 -20.58 -13.44
C LYS A 13 0.24 -19.64 -13.19
N LEU A 14 0.52 -18.35 -13.33
CA LEU A 14 -0.48 -17.28 -13.39
C LEU A 14 -0.53 -16.74 -14.82
N SER A 15 -1.70 -16.81 -15.43
CA SER A 15 -1.91 -16.31 -16.79
C SER A 15 -3.25 -15.61 -16.94
N LEU A 16 -3.38 -14.85 -18.02
CA LEU A 16 -4.66 -14.25 -18.41
C LEU A 16 -5.48 -15.26 -19.21
N SER A 17 -6.75 -15.43 -18.87
CA SER A 17 -7.73 -16.12 -19.70
C SER A 17 -8.94 -15.22 -19.88
N LEU A 18 -9.16 -14.72 -21.10
CA LEU A 18 -10.15 -13.70 -21.43
C LEU A 18 -9.92 -12.44 -20.58
N SER A 19 -10.73 -12.20 -19.56
CA SER A 19 -10.64 -11.09 -18.59
C SER A 19 -10.57 -11.61 -17.15
N SER A 20 -10.06 -12.82 -16.97
CA SER A 20 -9.90 -13.48 -15.68
C SER A 20 -8.46 -13.86 -15.43
N LEU A 21 -8.02 -13.69 -14.18
CA LEU A 21 -6.81 -14.30 -13.67
C LEU A 21 -7.00 -15.81 -13.63
N LYS A 22 -6.23 -16.53 -14.43
CA LYS A 22 -6.16 -17.99 -14.43
C LYS A 22 -5.00 -18.42 -13.54
N ILE A 23 -5.31 -19.24 -12.55
CA ILE A 23 -4.39 -19.78 -11.56
C ILE A 23 -4.30 -21.29 -11.80
N ALA A 24 -3.11 -21.78 -12.16
CA ALA A 24 -2.84 -23.20 -12.32
C ALA A 24 -2.10 -23.73 -11.08
N LYS A 25 -2.59 -24.85 -10.53
CA LYS A 25 -2.00 -25.58 -9.40
C LYS A 25 -2.10 -27.09 -9.69
N GLY A 26 -1.02 -27.66 -10.22
CA GLY A 26 -1.04 -29.04 -10.75
C GLY A 26 -2.09 -29.20 -11.84
N ASP A 27 -2.98 -30.18 -11.69
CA ASP A 27 -4.09 -30.43 -12.62
C ASP A 27 -5.33 -29.54 -12.39
N ARG A 28 -5.29 -28.66 -11.36
CA ARG A 28 -6.40 -27.77 -11.04
C ARG A 28 -6.21 -26.41 -11.66
N GLU A 29 -7.27 -25.90 -12.27
CA GLU A 29 -7.34 -24.55 -12.81
C GLU A 29 -8.48 -23.78 -12.15
N ILE A 30 -8.16 -22.59 -11.63
CA ILE A 30 -9.12 -21.67 -11.03
C ILE A 30 -9.10 -20.38 -11.86
N LYS A 31 -10.27 -19.79 -12.10
CA LYS A 31 -10.40 -18.51 -12.79
C LYS A 31 -11.11 -17.51 -11.90
N VAL A 32 -10.53 -16.32 -11.75
CA VAL A 32 -11.10 -15.22 -10.99
C VAL A 32 -11.20 -14.00 -11.90
N PRO A 33 -12.39 -13.40 -12.10
CA PRO A 33 -12.54 -12.18 -12.89
C PRO A 33 -11.67 -11.05 -12.35
N LEU A 34 -10.98 -10.32 -13.24
CA LEU A 34 -10.10 -9.22 -12.83
C LEU A 34 -10.87 -8.08 -12.13
N SER A 35 -12.13 -7.84 -12.55
CA SER A 35 -13.01 -6.83 -11.93
C SER A 35 -13.25 -7.01 -10.43
N ASP A 36 -13.11 -8.24 -9.93
CA ASP A 36 -13.42 -8.61 -8.55
C ASP A 36 -12.17 -8.64 -7.66
N ILE A 37 -10.97 -8.56 -8.25
CA ILE A 37 -9.68 -8.63 -7.56
C ILE A 37 -9.19 -7.23 -7.19
N PHE A 38 -8.93 -7.01 -5.91
CA PHE A 38 -8.34 -5.78 -5.39
C PHE A 38 -6.82 -5.90 -5.38
N ALA A 39 -6.31 -7.04 -4.92
CA ALA A 39 -4.88 -7.31 -4.84
C ALA A 39 -4.56 -8.76 -5.15
N VAL A 40 -3.38 -8.99 -5.73
CA VAL A 40 -2.76 -10.31 -5.93
C VAL A 40 -1.44 -10.33 -5.18
N VAL A 41 -1.29 -11.26 -4.26
CA VAL A 41 -0.05 -11.49 -3.52
C VAL A 41 0.57 -12.78 -4.02
N ILE A 42 1.75 -12.66 -4.62
CA ILE A 42 2.50 -13.75 -5.23
C ILE A 42 3.61 -14.14 -4.27
N GLU A 43 3.42 -15.27 -3.60
CA GLU A 43 4.34 -15.75 -2.57
C GLU A 43 5.37 -16.75 -3.11
N ASP A 44 4.92 -17.63 -4.01
CA ASP A 44 5.77 -18.66 -4.60
C ASP A 44 6.71 -18.06 -5.64
N LEU A 45 8.03 -18.16 -5.41
CA LEU A 45 9.06 -17.67 -6.33
C LEU A 45 9.27 -18.59 -7.56
N THR A 46 8.72 -19.80 -7.54
CA THR A 46 8.80 -20.75 -8.68
C THR A 46 7.70 -20.54 -9.71
N VAL A 47 6.72 -19.67 -9.41
CA VAL A 47 5.57 -19.41 -10.27
C VAL A 47 5.99 -18.78 -11.59
N THR A 48 5.38 -19.24 -12.68
CA THR A 48 5.49 -18.56 -13.97
C THR A 48 4.39 -17.50 -14.10
N VAL A 49 4.77 -16.24 -14.26
CA VAL A 49 3.84 -15.14 -14.54
C VAL A 49 4.02 -14.67 -15.97
N THR A 50 2.93 -14.48 -16.71
CA THR A 50 3.00 -13.96 -18.08
C THR A 50 3.02 -12.43 -18.10
N ALA A 51 3.84 -11.84 -18.98
CA ALA A 51 3.91 -10.38 -19.14
C ALA A 51 2.54 -9.76 -19.45
N ARG A 52 1.73 -10.43 -20.29
CA ARG A 52 0.36 -10.00 -20.62
C ARG A 52 -0.53 -9.90 -19.38
N LEU A 53 -0.40 -10.81 -18.42
CA LEU A 53 -1.17 -10.74 -17.18
C LEU A 53 -0.78 -9.50 -16.37
N LEU A 54 0.52 -9.20 -16.24
CA LEU A 54 0.98 -8.03 -15.48
C LEU A 54 0.47 -6.71 -16.07
N VAL A 55 0.45 -6.58 -17.40
CA VAL A 55 -0.10 -5.40 -18.08
C VAL A 55 -1.60 -5.25 -17.79
N GLU A 56 -2.38 -6.32 -17.92
CA GLU A 56 -3.82 -6.27 -17.62
C GLU A 56 -4.10 -5.99 -16.13
N LEU A 57 -3.33 -6.58 -15.21
CA LEU A 57 -3.46 -6.27 -13.78
C LEU A 57 -3.20 -4.77 -13.51
N SER A 58 -2.22 -4.18 -14.21
CA SER A 58 -1.94 -2.74 -14.16
C SER A 58 -3.11 -1.91 -14.70
N ASP A 59 -3.71 -2.28 -15.83
CA ASP A 59 -4.83 -1.55 -16.44
C ASP A 59 -6.09 -1.59 -15.57
N TYR A 60 -6.34 -2.70 -14.87
CA TYR A 60 -7.42 -2.81 -13.90
C TYR A 60 -7.07 -2.15 -12.54
N ASN A 61 -5.90 -1.52 -12.40
CA ASN A 61 -5.39 -0.94 -11.17
C ASN A 61 -5.39 -1.93 -9.99
N ILE A 62 -5.05 -3.19 -10.26
CA ILE A 62 -4.95 -4.25 -9.27
C ILE A 62 -3.56 -4.19 -8.63
N LEU A 63 -3.51 -4.17 -7.30
CA LEU A 63 -2.27 -4.17 -6.55
C LEU A 63 -1.59 -5.55 -6.67
N VAL A 64 -0.40 -5.61 -7.26
CA VAL A 64 0.38 -6.86 -7.35
C VAL A 64 1.61 -6.76 -6.47
N ILE A 65 1.73 -7.70 -5.54
CA ILE A 65 2.84 -7.78 -4.58
C ILE A 65 3.58 -9.09 -4.81
N PHE A 66 4.90 -9.02 -4.90
CA PHE A 66 5.78 -10.19 -4.87
C PHE A 66 6.45 -10.29 -3.51
N CYS A 67 6.42 -11.48 -2.94
CA CYS A 67 7.11 -11.79 -1.69
C CYS A 67 8.48 -12.42 -1.96
N ASN A 68 9.35 -12.33 -0.96
CA ASN A 68 10.66 -12.95 -0.95
C ASN A 68 10.63 -14.36 -0.37
N GLN A 69 11.81 -14.99 -0.24
CA GLN A 69 11.97 -16.34 0.35
C GLN A 69 11.50 -16.45 1.81
N LYS A 70 11.32 -15.33 2.52
CA LYS A 70 10.79 -15.27 3.89
C LYS A 70 9.29 -14.98 3.91
N HIS A 71 8.62 -15.05 2.76
CA HIS A 71 7.20 -14.72 2.59
C HIS A 71 6.86 -13.26 2.96
N LEU A 72 7.85 -12.36 2.88
CA LEU A 72 7.66 -10.93 3.13
C LEU A 72 7.55 -10.16 1.81
N PRO A 73 6.63 -9.18 1.70
CA PRO A 73 6.55 -8.30 0.53
C PRO A 73 7.90 -7.63 0.23
N GLU A 74 8.40 -7.80 -0.98
CA GLU A 74 9.68 -7.21 -1.42
C GLU A 74 9.50 -6.30 -2.64
N CYS A 75 8.67 -6.71 -3.60
CA CYS A 75 8.40 -5.92 -4.81
C CYS A 75 6.92 -5.65 -4.98
N VAL A 76 6.60 -4.51 -5.62
CA VAL A 76 5.25 -4.14 -6.01
C VAL A 76 5.25 -3.77 -7.50
N LEU A 77 4.22 -4.17 -8.23
CA LEU A 77 4.00 -3.71 -9.59
C LEU A 77 3.48 -2.27 -9.54
N GLN A 78 4.25 -1.33 -10.10
CA GLN A 78 3.85 0.07 -10.18
C GLN A 78 3.43 0.42 -11.62
N PRO A 79 2.14 0.70 -11.86
CA PRO A 79 1.66 1.18 -13.16
C PRO A 79 2.30 2.52 -13.55
N ILE A 80 2.80 2.62 -14.79
CA ILE A 80 3.32 3.88 -15.35
C ILE A 80 2.18 4.75 -15.89
N SER A 81 1.20 4.14 -16.57
CA SER A 81 0.07 4.81 -17.22
C SER A 81 -1.26 4.15 -16.87
N GLY A 82 -1.50 3.86 -15.58
CA GLY A 82 -2.59 2.99 -15.11
C GLY A 82 -3.99 3.61 -15.10
N HIS A 83 -4.12 4.94 -15.14
CA HIS A 83 -5.42 5.60 -15.11
C HIS A 83 -5.47 6.83 -16.01
N PHE A 84 -6.56 7.01 -16.76
CA PHE A 84 -6.70 8.11 -17.73
C PHE A 84 -6.54 9.50 -17.08
N SER A 85 -6.96 9.65 -15.83
CA SER A 85 -6.86 10.91 -15.07
C SER A 85 -5.50 11.12 -14.40
N GLN A 86 -4.59 10.12 -14.45
CA GLN A 86 -3.30 10.18 -13.76
C GLN A 86 -2.49 11.42 -14.15
N TYR A 87 -2.45 11.77 -15.44
CA TYR A 87 -1.77 12.97 -15.92
C TYR A 87 -2.35 14.26 -15.32
N ALA A 88 -3.69 14.39 -15.32
CA ALA A 88 -4.36 15.56 -14.77
C ALA A 88 -4.09 15.71 -13.26
N GLN A 89 -4.14 14.60 -12.53
CA GLN A 89 -3.84 14.57 -11.10
C GLN A 89 -2.39 14.90 -10.79
N MET A 90 -1.44 14.36 -11.56
CA MET A 90 -0.01 14.69 -11.45
C MET A 90 0.23 16.18 -11.69
N LYS A 91 -0.40 16.75 -12.73
CA LYS A 91 -0.30 18.18 -13.02
C LYS A 91 -0.88 19.04 -11.89
N ALA A 92 -2.04 18.65 -11.35
CA ALA A 92 -2.63 19.33 -10.19
C ALA A 92 -1.69 19.26 -8.98
N GLN A 93 -1.09 18.10 -8.69
CA GLN A 93 -0.14 17.93 -7.60
C GLN A 93 1.12 18.80 -7.77
N LEU A 94 1.63 18.94 -9.00
CA LEU A 94 2.77 19.82 -9.30
C LEU A 94 2.42 21.30 -9.06
N SER A 95 1.19 21.71 -9.32
CA SER A 95 0.71 23.08 -9.09
C SER A 95 0.42 23.45 -7.63
N TRP A 96 0.62 22.53 -6.68
CA TRP A 96 0.35 22.80 -5.27
C TRP A 96 1.29 23.85 -4.67
N ASP A 97 0.68 24.86 -4.06
CA ASP A 97 1.35 25.88 -3.26
C ASP A 97 2.04 25.28 -2.01
N GLU A 98 3.18 25.86 -1.62
CA GLU A 98 3.94 25.38 -0.46
C GLU A 98 3.23 25.58 0.87
N LEU A 99 2.46 26.65 1.06
CA LEU A 99 1.69 26.90 2.28
C LEU A 99 0.62 25.83 2.46
N SER A 100 -0.09 25.50 1.37
CA SER A 100 -1.10 24.43 1.36
C SER A 100 -0.48 23.07 1.68
N LYS A 101 0.70 22.75 1.12
CA LYS A 101 1.45 21.53 1.45
C LYS A 101 1.80 21.46 2.93
N LYS A 102 2.32 22.56 3.50
CA LYS A 102 2.73 22.64 4.91
C LYS A 102 1.54 22.47 5.85
N GLU A 103 0.42 23.11 5.56
CA GLU A 103 -0.78 23.02 6.39
C GLU A 103 -1.40 21.62 6.34
N LEU A 104 -1.54 21.02 5.15
CA LEU A 104 -2.02 19.63 5.01
C LEU A 104 -1.11 18.65 5.75
N TRP A 105 0.20 18.79 5.60
CA TRP A 105 1.18 17.92 6.28
C TRP A 105 1.08 18.06 7.80
N LYS A 106 0.93 19.28 8.32
CA LYS A 106 0.71 19.56 9.74
C LYS A 106 -0.55 18.87 10.27
N GLN A 107 -1.64 18.87 9.51
CA GLN A 107 -2.88 18.21 9.90
C GLN A 107 -2.72 16.68 9.96
N ILE A 108 -2.07 16.08 8.96
CA ILE A 108 -1.77 14.63 8.93
C ILE A 108 -0.94 14.25 10.17
N LEU A 109 0.08 15.03 10.50
CA LEU A 109 0.92 14.78 11.66
C LEU A 109 0.19 14.93 12.99
N LYS A 110 -0.61 15.98 13.14
CA LYS A 110 -1.43 16.16 14.33
C LYS A 110 -2.29 14.93 14.57
N GLN A 111 -2.90 14.38 13.51
CA GLN A 111 -3.72 13.18 13.61
C GLN A 111 -2.88 11.93 13.92
N LYS A 112 -1.68 11.78 13.33
CA LYS A 112 -0.76 10.69 13.65
C LYS A 112 -0.40 10.69 15.15
N ILE A 113 -0.02 11.85 15.71
CA ILE A 113 0.35 11.98 17.12
C ILE A 113 -0.84 11.66 18.03
N LEU A 114 -2.03 12.17 17.70
CA LEU A 114 -3.25 11.84 18.45
C LEU A 114 -3.53 10.34 18.45
N ASN A 115 -3.35 9.67 17.31
CA ASN A 115 -3.53 8.22 17.21
C ASN A 115 -2.46 7.44 18.00
N GLN A 116 -1.22 7.93 18.05
CA GLN A 116 -0.15 7.34 18.87
C GLN A 116 -0.47 7.46 20.36
N ILE A 117 -0.95 8.61 20.82
CA ILE A 117 -1.39 8.83 22.21
C ILE A 117 -2.51 7.85 22.57
N ARG A 118 -3.55 7.77 21.74
CA ARG A 118 -4.66 6.82 21.95
C ARG A 118 -4.20 5.36 22.03
N CYS A 119 -3.25 4.98 21.19
CA CYS A 119 -2.66 3.64 21.22
C CYS A 119 -1.89 3.38 22.52
N MET A 120 -1.14 4.37 23.02
CA MET A 120 -0.42 4.25 24.30
C MET A 120 -1.38 4.17 25.50
N GLU A 121 -2.43 5.00 25.50
CA GLU A 121 -3.50 4.95 26.50
C GLU A 121 -4.17 3.58 26.53
N HIS A 122 -4.50 3.03 25.35
CA HIS A 122 -5.08 1.69 25.23
C HIS A 122 -4.18 0.58 25.79
N ASN A 123 -2.86 0.73 25.67
CA ASN A 123 -1.88 -0.23 26.19
C ASN A 123 -1.46 0.05 27.65
N ASN A 124 -2.13 0.97 28.36
CA ASN A 124 -1.81 1.39 29.74
C ASN A 124 -0.35 1.85 29.93
N ILE A 125 0.28 2.39 28.88
CA ILE A 125 1.63 2.94 28.96
C ILE A 125 1.53 4.33 29.58
N ASN A 126 2.30 4.55 30.65
CA ASN A 126 2.19 5.73 31.51
C ASN A 126 2.40 7.04 30.73
N ILE A 127 1.42 7.94 30.83
CA ILE A 127 1.27 9.21 30.09
C ILE A 127 2.39 10.21 30.45
N LEU A 128 3.17 9.95 31.51
CA LEU A 128 4.24 10.83 31.99
C LEU A 128 5.43 11.00 31.02
N ARG A 129 5.55 10.17 29.97
CA ARG A 129 6.48 10.40 28.86
C ARG A 129 6.04 11.53 27.90
N LEU A 130 4.80 12.02 28.02
CA LEU A 130 4.22 13.04 27.12
C LEU A 130 4.67 14.48 27.41
N ALA A 131 5.97 14.72 27.53
CA ALA A 131 6.56 16.06 27.41
C ALA A 131 6.25 16.74 26.05
N VAL A 132 5.52 16.06 25.15
CA VAL A 132 4.96 16.57 23.90
C VAL A 132 3.87 17.64 24.11
N LYS A 133 3.24 17.77 25.29
CA LYS A 133 2.31 18.90 25.56
C LYS A 133 2.97 20.28 25.43
N LYS A 134 4.31 20.36 25.47
CA LYS A 134 5.08 21.62 25.33
C LYS A 134 5.62 21.88 23.91
N PHE A 135 5.46 20.95 22.97
CA PHE A 135 6.08 21.01 21.63
C PHE A 135 5.22 21.70 20.57
N MET A 136 4.24 22.51 20.96
CA MET A 136 3.44 23.28 20.00
C MET A 136 4.18 24.53 19.47
N THR A 137 5.39 24.80 19.97
CA THR A 137 6.19 26.00 19.68
C THR A 137 7.63 25.74 19.20
N ILE A 138 8.09 24.48 19.12
CA ILE A 138 9.44 24.14 18.65
C ILE A 138 9.34 23.30 17.37
N ASP A 139 10.26 23.52 16.42
CA ASP A 139 10.34 22.92 15.08
C ASP A 139 9.65 21.56 14.95
N PHE A 140 8.66 21.51 14.06
CA PHE A 140 7.81 20.35 13.79
C PHE A 140 8.59 19.07 13.49
N PHE A 141 9.77 19.19 12.86
CA PHE A 141 10.66 18.07 12.57
C PHE A 141 11.16 17.36 13.83
N THR A 142 11.49 18.13 14.86
CA THR A 142 12.00 17.62 16.13
C THR A 142 10.91 16.86 16.88
N ALA A 143 9.69 17.39 16.91
CA ALA A 143 8.55 16.74 17.59
C ALA A 143 8.22 15.34 17.04
N ILE A 144 8.35 15.14 15.72
CA ILE A 144 8.09 13.83 15.07
C ILE A 144 9.15 12.81 15.45
N PHE A 145 10.42 13.21 15.41
CA PHE A 145 11.55 12.34 15.69
C PHE A 145 11.50 11.86 17.15
N TYR A 146 11.23 12.77 18.09
CA TYR A 146 11.08 12.42 19.50
C TYR A 146 9.85 11.54 19.77
N SER A 147 8.69 11.83 19.16
CA SER A 147 7.50 11.00 19.33
C SER A 147 7.67 9.56 18.83
N CYS A 148 8.52 9.33 17.82
CA CYS A 148 8.76 7.99 17.30
C CYS A 148 9.89 7.24 18.05
N ARG A 149 10.81 7.94 18.70
CA ARG A 149 11.98 7.36 19.40
C ARG A 149 11.65 6.80 20.79
N GLU A 150 10.59 7.26 21.43
CA GLU A 150 10.18 6.76 22.76
C GLU A 150 9.35 5.46 22.74
N LYS A 151 9.24 4.82 21.58
CA LYS A 151 8.68 3.47 21.42
C LYS A 151 9.64 2.39 21.90
#